data_AF-A0A2N2CSG0-F1
#
_entry.id   AF-A0A2N2CSG0-F1
#
_cell.length_a   1.000
_cell.length_b   1.000
_cell.length_c   1.000
_cell.angle_alpha   90.00
_cell.angle_beta   90.00
_cell.angle_gamma   90.00
#
_symmetry.space_group_name_H-M   'P 1'
#
loop_
_entity.id
_entity.type
_entity.pdbx_description
1 polymer ?
#
loop_
_entity_poly.entity_id
_entity_poly.type
_entity_poly.pdbx_seq_one_letter_code
_entity_poly.pdbx_strand_id
1 'polypeptide(L)'
;MLDNLFSGLFDSTAVASSIALGPFLACVGVALTLGLVIALFYTYKNSATKSFLATLVLLPAIVCVVILMVNGNIGAGVAVAGAFSLIRFRSVPGTAKEIASIFLAMAAGLVGGMGYLGYAAIFVLIIGFAGMLLTKLKFGETDKPICDKTLRITIPEDLDYTGVFDDLFSEYTTKHALVTVKTTNMGSLFKLTYNITLRNTQTEKEFIDKLRCRNGNLEISSSLQEVKLGEL
;
A
#
# COMPACT_ATOMS: atom_id res chain seq x y z
N MET A 1 3.85 38.39 -12.92
CA MET A 1 3.58 38.00 -11.51
C MET A 1 3.57 36.49 -11.30
N LEU A 2 3.10 35.69 -12.27
CA LEU A 2 3.30 34.23 -12.28
C LEU A 2 4.77 33.83 -12.52
N ASP A 3 5.59 34.69 -13.12
CA ASP A 3 6.99 34.39 -13.41
C ASP A 3 7.83 34.19 -12.14
N ASN A 4 7.45 34.85 -11.04
CA ASN A 4 8.11 34.69 -9.73
C ASN A 4 7.79 33.36 -9.02
N LEU A 5 6.77 32.62 -9.47
CA LEU A 5 6.46 31.26 -8.97
C LEU A 5 7.35 30.19 -9.62
N PHE A 6 7.90 30.49 -10.80
CA PHE A 6 8.74 29.59 -11.59
C PHE A 6 10.23 29.94 -11.53
N SER A 7 10.59 31.18 -11.17
CA SER A 7 11.97 31.51 -10.80
C SER A 7 12.32 30.90 -9.45
N GLY A 8 13.51 30.30 -9.31
CA GLY A 8 13.99 29.84 -8.01
C GLY A 8 14.03 31.01 -7.02
N LEU A 9 13.40 30.84 -5.85
CA LEU A 9 13.36 31.87 -4.79
C LEU A 9 14.76 32.33 -4.32
N PHE A 10 15.80 31.58 -4.66
CA PHE A 10 17.20 31.83 -4.32
C PHE A 10 18.07 32.27 -5.52
N ASP A 11 17.51 32.41 -6.72
CA ASP A 11 18.27 32.62 -7.96
C ASP A 11 18.65 34.11 -8.21
N SER A 12 17.96 35.04 -7.55
CA SER A 12 18.26 36.48 -7.63
C SER A 12 19.39 36.88 -6.67
N THR A 13 20.64 36.78 -7.13
CA THR A 13 21.79 37.65 -6.75
C THR A 13 21.87 38.13 -5.29
N ALA A 14 21.71 37.22 -4.32
CA ALA A 14 22.04 37.48 -2.92
C ALA A 14 22.50 36.19 -2.25
N VAL A 15 23.70 35.76 -2.64
CA VAL A 15 24.56 34.94 -1.78
C VAL A 15 24.98 35.83 -0.61
N ALA A 16 24.12 36.02 0.39
CA ALA A 16 24.48 36.73 1.62
C ALA A 16 23.57 36.37 2.82
N SER A 17 24.11 35.47 3.65
CA SER A 17 24.15 35.52 5.12
C SER A 17 22.92 35.26 6.00
N SER A 18 21.69 35.09 5.52
CA SER A 18 20.63 34.44 6.32
C SER A 18 19.40 34.08 5.51
N ILE A 19 18.82 32.91 5.77
CA ILE A 19 17.48 32.58 5.27
C ILE A 19 16.50 33.55 5.96
N ALA A 20 15.96 34.50 5.20
CA ALA A 20 14.95 35.41 5.74
C ALA A 20 13.71 34.62 6.19
N LEU A 21 13.09 35.05 7.30
CA LEU A 21 11.96 34.33 7.90
C LEU A 21 10.75 34.22 6.94
N GLY A 22 10.57 35.21 6.06
CA GLY A 22 9.51 35.24 5.05
C GLY A 22 9.55 34.08 4.04
N PRO A 23 10.62 33.94 3.23
CA PRO A 23 10.74 32.83 2.27
C PRO A 23 10.78 31.47 2.96
N PHE A 24 11.31 31.37 4.18
CA PHE A 24 11.27 30.15 4.97
C PHE A 24 9.82 29.73 5.29
N LEU A 25 9.00 30.62 5.85
CA LEU A 25 7.59 30.35 6.14
C LEU A 25 6.80 30.02 4.87
N ALA A 26 7.10 30.70 3.75
CA ALA A 26 6.46 30.42 2.47
C ALA A 26 6.78 29.01 1.95
N CYS A 27 8.06 28.60 1.98
CA CYS A 27 8.47 27.25 1.56
C CYS A 27 7.85 26.15 2.44
N VAL A 28 7.82 26.34 3.75
CA VAL A 28 7.21 25.38 4.69
C VAL A 28 5.70 25.33 4.49
N GLY A 29 5.04 26.49 4.36
CA GLY A 29 3.61 26.57 4.10
C GLY A 29 3.21 25.85 2.82
N VAL A 30 3.91 26.12 1.72
CA VAL A 30 3.67 25.44 0.43
C VAL A 30 3.94 23.94 0.55
N ALA A 31 5.05 23.52 1.15
CA ALA A 31 5.34 22.09 1.34
C ALA A 31 4.25 21.37 2.14
N LEU A 32 3.68 22.02 3.16
CA LEU A 32 2.58 21.46 3.95
C LEU A 32 1.29 21.39 3.13
N THR A 33 0.97 22.41 2.33
CA THR A 33 -0.18 22.34 1.40
C THR A 33 -0.02 21.23 0.36
N LEU A 34 1.20 21.03 -0.17
CA LEU A 34 1.49 19.92 -1.09
C LEU A 34 1.34 18.56 -0.41
N GLY A 35 1.79 18.42 0.84
CA GLY A 35 1.56 17.21 1.64
C GLY A 35 0.07 16.90 1.82
N LEU A 36 -0.75 17.93 2.04
CA LEU A 36 -2.21 17.79 2.13
C LEU A 36 -2.81 17.34 0.79
N VAL A 37 -2.38 17.92 -0.33
CA VAL A 37 -2.81 17.51 -1.68
C VAL A 37 -2.44 16.05 -1.97
N ILE A 38 -1.21 15.62 -1.62
CA ILE A 38 -0.78 14.22 -1.77
C ILE A 38 -1.64 13.28 -0.92
N ALA A 39 -1.93 13.67 0.33
CA ALA A 39 -2.79 12.88 1.22
C ALA A 39 -4.22 12.75 0.69
N LEU A 40 -4.76 13.79 0.05
CA LEU A 40 -6.07 13.74 -0.61
C LEU A 40 -6.06 12.80 -1.81
N PHE A 41 -5.04 12.87 -2.67
CA PHE A 41 -4.88 11.94 -3.78
C PHE A 41 -4.79 10.48 -3.31
N TYR A 42 -4.10 10.23 -2.18
CA TYR A 42 -4.00 8.90 -1.61
C TYR A 42 -5.32 8.39 -1.03
N THR A 43 -6.07 9.25 -0.33
CA THR A 43 -7.33 8.88 0.36
C THR A 43 -8.50 8.64 -0.59
N TYR A 44 -8.46 9.17 -1.81
CA TYR A 44 -9.58 9.10 -2.76
C TYR A 44 -10.03 7.67 -3.11
N LYS A 45 -9.14 6.67 -3.04
CA LYS A 45 -9.49 5.27 -3.37
C LYS A 45 -8.83 4.21 -2.48
N ASN A 46 -7.98 4.60 -1.53
CA ASN A 46 -7.32 3.68 -0.61
C ASN A 46 -7.80 3.91 0.83
N SER A 47 -8.02 2.82 1.56
CA SER A 47 -8.20 2.85 3.01
C SER A 47 -6.84 3.13 3.66
N ALA A 48 -6.63 4.36 4.13
CA ALA A 48 -5.43 4.78 4.82
C ALA A 48 -5.64 4.80 6.34
N THR A 49 -4.62 4.44 7.11
CA THR A 49 -4.64 4.68 8.56
C THR A 49 -4.43 6.17 8.86
N LYS A 50 -5.08 6.68 9.92
CA LYS A 50 -4.96 8.09 10.34
C LYS A 50 -3.50 8.49 10.57
N SER A 51 -2.71 7.60 11.19
CA SER A 51 -1.28 7.82 11.45
C SER A 51 -0.48 7.96 10.16
N PHE A 52 -0.78 7.16 9.13
CA PHE A 52 -0.10 7.25 7.84
C PHE A 52 -0.39 8.57 7.12
N LEU A 53 -1.66 9.00 7.10
CA LEU A 53 -2.02 10.30 6.49
C LEU A 53 -1.35 11.47 7.21
N ALA A 54 -1.32 11.45 8.55
CA ALA A 54 -0.63 12.48 9.33
C ALA A 54 0.87 12.55 8.98
N THR A 55 1.54 11.39 8.86
CA THR A 55 2.95 11.36 8.44
C THR A 55 3.14 11.87 7.01
N LEU A 56 2.25 11.53 6.08
CA LEU A 56 2.34 11.92 4.68
C LEU A 56 2.21 13.44 4.48
N VAL A 57 1.40 14.11 5.32
CA VAL A 57 1.26 15.58 5.32
C VAL A 57 2.50 16.28 5.89
N LEU A 58 3.09 15.75 6.95
CA LEU A 58 4.23 16.37 7.63
C LEU A 58 5.56 16.14 6.89
N LEU A 59 5.69 15.02 6.19
CA LEU A 59 6.95 14.56 5.61
C LEU A 59 7.54 15.52 4.55
N PRO A 60 6.78 16.11 3.61
CA PRO A 60 7.32 17.12 2.69
C PRO A 60 7.87 18.35 3.40
N ALA A 61 7.22 18.80 4.49
CA ALA A 61 7.67 19.96 5.25
C ALA A 61 8.99 19.67 5.97
N ILE A 62 9.13 18.49 6.57
CA ILE A 62 10.38 18.05 7.21
C ILE A 62 11.52 18.02 6.18
N VAL A 63 11.29 17.38 5.02
CA VAL A 63 12.30 17.30 3.95
C VAL A 63 12.66 18.69 3.42
N CYS A 64 11.68 19.57 3.22
CA CYS A 64 11.88 20.95 2.77
C CYS A 64 12.81 21.73 3.72
N VAL A 65 12.58 21.66 5.04
CA VAL A 65 13.43 22.33 6.04
C VAL A 65 14.86 21.78 6.03
N VAL A 66 15.00 20.45 5.96
CA VAL A 66 16.31 19.81 5.92
C VAL A 66 17.11 20.25 4.69
N ILE A 67 16.49 20.30 3.51
CA ILE A 67 17.15 20.73 2.28
C ILE A 67 17.46 22.23 2.29
N LEU A 68 16.59 23.07 2.85
CA LEU A 68 16.85 24.50 3.05
C LEU A 68 18.09 24.73 3.93
N MET A 69 18.28 23.95 4.99
CA MET A 69 19.45 24.05 5.88
C MET A 69 20.75 23.58 5.23
N VAL A 70 20.66 22.69 4.25
CA VAL A 70 21.79 22.17 3.49
C VAL A 70 22.16 23.08 2.32
N ASN A 71 21.24 23.93 1.87
CA ASN A 71 21.41 24.78 0.69
C ASN A 71 22.63 25.70 0.87
N GLY A 72 23.66 25.50 0.02
CA GLY A 72 24.95 26.20 0.10
C GLY A 72 26.11 25.39 0.71
N ASN A 73 25.88 24.20 1.27
CA ASN A 73 26.93 23.30 1.76
C ASN A 73 26.73 21.86 1.27
N ILE A 74 27.44 21.49 0.20
CA ILE A 74 27.41 20.15 -0.40
C ILE A 74 27.75 19.06 0.64
N GLY A 75 28.67 19.34 1.58
CA GLY A 75 29.03 18.41 2.66
C GLY A 75 27.89 18.13 3.63
N ALA A 76 27.08 19.14 3.96
CA ALA A 76 25.88 18.96 4.79
C ALA A 76 24.83 18.10 4.08
N GLY A 77 24.71 18.22 2.75
CA GLY A 77 23.76 17.42 1.96
C GLY A 77 24.14 15.95 1.88
N VAL A 78 25.43 15.67 1.70
CA VAL A 78 25.96 14.30 1.77
C VAL A 78 25.79 13.73 3.18
N ALA A 79 26.01 14.53 4.23
CA ALA A 79 25.80 14.09 5.61
C ALA A 79 24.33 13.75 5.90
N VAL A 80 23.38 14.55 5.40
CA VAL A 80 21.94 14.27 5.52
C VAL A 80 21.57 12.98 4.75
N ALA A 81 22.04 12.81 3.52
CA ALA A 81 21.81 11.59 2.75
C ALA A 81 22.39 10.35 3.46
N GLY A 82 23.57 10.48 4.05
CA GLY A 82 24.19 9.45 4.89
C GLY A 82 23.44 9.17 6.18
N ALA A 83 22.87 10.19 6.82
CA ALA A 83 22.03 10.01 8.01
C ALA A 83 20.72 9.29 7.67
N PHE A 84 20.07 9.63 6.56
CA PHE A 84 18.87 8.93 6.10
C PHE A 84 19.13 7.47 5.74
N SER A 85 20.31 7.13 5.18
CA SER A 85 20.66 5.73 4.86
C SER A 85 20.90 4.86 6.11
N LEU A 86 21.17 5.49 7.26
CA LEU A 86 21.27 4.81 8.55
C LEU A 86 19.90 4.55 9.21
N ILE A 87 18.85 5.25 8.78
CA ILE A 87 17.50 5.04 9.30
C ILE A 87 16.97 3.70 8.77
N ARG A 88 17.07 2.66 9.60
CA ARG A 88 16.46 1.37 9.32
C ARG A 88 14.98 1.42 9.68
N PHE A 89 14.12 1.37 8.66
CA PHE A 89 12.70 1.08 8.87
C PHE A 89 12.58 -0.36 9.36
N ARG A 90 12.42 -0.54 10.68
CA ARG A 90 12.14 -1.84 11.31
C ARG A 90 10.68 -2.28 11.16
N SER A 91 9.84 -1.41 10.60
CA SER A 91 8.44 -1.68 10.28
C SER A 91 8.36 -2.48 8.98
N VAL A 92 7.35 -3.37 8.90
CA VAL A 92 6.99 -4.00 7.63
C VAL A 92 6.78 -2.88 6.60
N PRO A 93 7.44 -2.92 5.42
CA PRO A 93 7.22 -1.93 4.39
C PRO A 93 5.72 -1.89 4.10
N GLY A 94 5.15 -0.67 4.09
CA GLY A 94 3.76 -0.49 3.69
C GLY A 94 3.50 -1.05 2.30
N THR A 95 2.24 -1.07 1.88
CA THR A 95 1.90 -1.50 0.52
C THR A 95 2.70 -0.71 -0.53
N ALA A 96 2.96 -1.29 -1.71
CA ALA A 96 3.74 -0.61 -2.76
C ALA A 96 3.21 0.80 -3.10
N LYS A 97 1.88 1.00 -3.00
CA LYS A 97 1.23 2.31 -3.16
C LYS A 97 1.60 3.30 -2.06
N GLU A 98 1.66 2.84 -0.80
CA GLU A 98 2.09 3.67 0.34
C GLU A 98 3.53 4.13 0.15
N ILE A 99 4.42 3.22 -0.24
CA ILE A 99 5.83 3.53 -0.49
C ILE A 99 5.95 4.57 -1.62
N ALA A 100 5.25 4.37 -2.74
CA ALA A 100 5.25 5.32 -3.86
C ALA A 100 4.77 6.72 -3.43
N SER A 101 3.73 6.80 -2.58
CA SER A 101 3.24 8.08 -2.06
C SER A 101 4.23 8.77 -1.12
N ILE A 102 4.97 8.02 -0.29
CA ILE A 102 6.05 8.57 0.54
C ILE A 102 7.16 9.15 -0.35
N PHE A 103 7.58 8.43 -1.40
CA PHE A 103 8.59 8.94 -2.33
C PHE A 103 8.14 10.21 -3.06
N LEU A 104 6.87 10.27 -3.48
CA LEU A 104 6.29 11.47 -4.07
C LEU A 104 6.36 12.66 -3.10
N ALA A 105 5.99 12.44 -1.83
CA ALA A 105 6.05 13.44 -0.78
C ALA A 105 7.49 13.91 -0.49
N MET A 106 8.46 13.00 -0.43
CA MET A 106 9.88 13.35 -0.28
C MET A 106 10.39 14.18 -1.46
N ALA A 107 10.10 13.75 -2.68
CA ALA A 107 10.52 14.45 -3.89
C ALA A 107 9.94 15.87 -3.96
N ALA A 108 8.66 16.04 -3.61
CA ALA A 108 8.03 17.36 -3.53
C ALA A 108 8.70 18.26 -2.48
N GLY A 109 9.03 17.73 -1.31
CA GLY A 109 9.76 18.44 -0.27
C GLY A 109 11.18 18.85 -0.70
N LEU A 110 11.87 18.00 -1.48
CA LEU A 110 13.21 18.27 -1.99
C LEU A 110 13.21 19.42 -3.01
N VAL A 111 12.31 19.37 -3.98
CA VAL A 111 12.16 20.45 -4.98
C VAL A 111 11.72 21.76 -4.31
N GLY A 112 10.81 21.69 -3.33
CA GLY A 112 10.39 22.84 -2.53
C GLY A 112 11.53 23.44 -1.70
N GLY A 113 12.37 22.60 -1.09
CA GLY A 113 13.53 23.03 -0.30
C GLY A 113 14.66 23.66 -1.13
N MET A 114 14.73 23.34 -2.43
CA MET A 114 15.63 24.02 -3.37
C MET A 114 15.11 25.40 -3.81
N GLY A 115 13.89 25.79 -3.41
CA GLY A 115 13.29 27.09 -3.74
C GLY A 115 12.45 27.10 -5.02
N TYR A 116 12.20 25.94 -5.64
CA TYR A 116 11.40 25.79 -6.87
C TYR A 116 9.94 25.42 -6.56
N LEU A 117 9.21 26.33 -5.89
CA LEU A 117 7.86 26.05 -5.40
C LEU A 117 6.84 25.72 -6.51
N GLY A 118 6.87 26.44 -7.64
CA GLY A 118 5.98 26.19 -8.76
C GLY A 118 6.21 24.80 -9.40
N TYR A 119 7.46 24.40 -9.55
CA TYR A 119 7.81 23.08 -10.09
C TYR A 119 7.40 21.95 -9.14
N ALA A 120 7.55 22.13 -7.83
CA ALA A 120 7.08 21.17 -6.84
C ALA A 120 5.57 20.93 -6.96
N ALA A 121 4.77 22.00 -7.14
CA ALA A 121 3.33 21.89 -7.31
C ALA A 121 2.93 21.15 -8.59
N ILE A 122 3.54 21.49 -9.72
CA ILE A 122 3.27 20.82 -11.00
C ILE A 122 3.67 19.34 -10.92
N PHE A 123 4.82 19.03 -10.32
CA PHE A 123 5.29 17.66 -10.16
C PHE A 123 4.30 16.80 -9.35
N VAL A 124 3.82 17.32 -8.22
CA VAL A 124 2.79 16.64 -7.39
C VAL A 124 1.51 16.42 -8.18
N LEU A 125 1.07 17.41 -8.97
CA LEU A 125 -0.14 17.27 -9.78
C LEU A 125 0.01 16.22 -10.87
N ILE A 126 1.12 16.20 -11.61
CA ILE A 126 1.36 15.24 -12.70
C ILE A 126 1.42 13.81 -12.15
N ILE A 127 2.26 13.57 -11.15
CA ILE A 127 2.45 12.22 -10.60
C ILE A 127 1.23 11.77 -9.79
N GLY A 128 0.62 12.68 -9.02
CA GLY A 128 -0.62 12.40 -8.29
C GLY A 128 -1.77 12.03 -9.23
N PHE A 129 -1.93 12.75 -10.33
CA PHE A 129 -2.96 12.45 -11.34
C PHE A 129 -2.67 11.15 -12.08
N ALA A 130 -1.42 10.89 -12.46
CA ALA A 130 -1.01 9.63 -13.07
C ALA A 130 -1.29 8.44 -12.13
N GLY A 131 -0.97 8.56 -10.84
CA GLY A 131 -1.27 7.55 -9.82
C GLY A 131 -2.77 7.32 -9.66
N MET A 132 -3.58 8.38 -9.66
CA MET A 132 -5.04 8.28 -9.62
C MET A 132 -5.59 7.60 -10.88
N LEU A 133 -5.08 7.95 -12.06
CA LEU A 133 -5.50 7.38 -13.33
C LEU A 133 -5.17 5.88 -13.41
N LEU A 134 -3.96 5.47 -13.02
CA LEU A 134 -3.56 4.06 -12.91
C LEU A 134 -4.47 3.28 -11.96
N THR A 135 -4.82 3.89 -10.82
CA THR A 135 -5.74 3.28 -9.86
C THR A 135 -7.18 3.23 -10.40
N LYS A 136 -7.61 4.18 -11.24
CA LYS A 136 -8.92 4.15 -11.91
C LYS A 136 -8.99 3.12 -13.02
N LEU A 137 -7.92 2.97 -13.79
CA LEU A 137 -7.84 2.05 -14.93
C LEU A 137 -7.77 0.57 -14.53
N LYS A 138 -7.80 0.25 -13.22
CA LYS A 138 -7.67 -1.12 -12.70
C LYS A 138 -6.49 -1.86 -13.35
N PHE A 139 -5.38 -1.16 -13.62
CA PHE A 139 -4.30 -1.71 -14.41
C PHE A 139 -3.63 -2.84 -13.61
N GLY A 140 -3.78 -4.09 -14.07
CA GLY A 140 -3.32 -5.27 -13.35
C GLY A 140 -4.26 -5.78 -12.26
N GLU A 141 -5.43 -5.17 -12.06
CA GLU A 141 -6.51 -5.76 -11.27
C GLU A 141 -7.16 -6.83 -12.14
N THR A 142 -6.61 -8.05 -12.08
CA THR A 142 -7.42 -9.23 -12.36
C THR A 142 -8.58 -9.10 -11.38
N ASP A 143 -9.78 -8.81 -11.87
CA ASP A 143 -11.03 -8.95 -11.12
C ASP A 143 -11.06 -10.40 -10.65
N LYS A 144 -10.40 -10.69 -9.53
CA LYS A 144 -10.57 -11.93 -8.81
C LYS A 144 -11.98 -11.83 -8.26
N PRO A 145 -12.93 -12.57 -8.83
CA PRO A 145 -14.31 -12.43 -8.42
C PRO A 145 -14.37 -12.65 -6.90
N ILE A 146 -15.33 -12.00 -6.23
CA ILE A 146 -15.71 -12.20 -4.83
C ILE A 146 -15.90 -13.71 -4.47
N CYS A 147 -15.93 -14.55 -5.49
CA CYS A 147 -15.94 -16.00 -5.48
C CYS A 147 -14.62 -16.67 -5.06
N ASP A 148 -13.47 -15.99 -5.08
CA ASP A 148 -12.19 -16.55 -4.66
C ASP A 148 -12.10 -16.59 -3.12
N LYS A 149 -12.23 -17.79 -2.56
CA LYS A 149 -12.25 -18.06 -1.12
C LYS A 149 -11.20 -19.09 -0.72
N THR A 150 -10.67 -18.94 0.49
CA THR A 150 -9.89 -19.98 1.14
C THR A 150 -10.80 -20.75 2.09
N LEU A 151 -11.00 -22.03 1.78
CA LEU A 151 -11.80 -22.95 2.57
C LEU A 151 -10.87 -23.85 3.39
N ARG A 152 -11.07 -23.87 4.71
CA ARG A 152 -10.36 -24.77 5.61
C ARG A 152 -11.34 -25.80 6.15
N ILE A 153 -11.03 -27.07 5.94
CA ILE A 153 -11.86 -28.21 6.35
C ILE A 153 -11.02 -29.07 7.28
N THR A 154 -11.55 -29.44 8.44
CA THR A 154 -10.91 -30.39 9.36
C THR A 154 -11.60 -31.74 9.24
N ILE A 155 -10.93 -32.76 8.71
CA ILE A 155 -11.45 -34.13 8.54
C ILE A 155 -10.83 -35.09 9.56
N PRO A 156 -11.50 -36.21 9.93
CA PRO A 156 -10.88 -37.26 10.71
C PRO A 156 -9.91 -38.10 9.87
N GLU A 157 -8.93 -38.74 10.51
CA GLU A 157 -7.94 -39.60 9.85
C GLU A 157 -8.57 -40.80 9.11
N ASP A 158 -9.71 -41.30 9.60
CA ASP A 158 -10.47 -42.41 9.00
C ASP A 158 -11.16 -42.05 7.67
N LEU A 159 -11.21 -40.75 7.31
CA LEU A 159 -11.83 -40.27 6.09
C LEU A 159 -10.77 -40.07 5.02
N ASP A 160 -10.82 -40.89 3.96
CA ASP A 160 -9.89 -40.76 2.84
C ASP A 160 -10.14 -39.41 2.14
N TYR A 161 -9.21 -38.47 2.26
CA TYR A 161 -9.37 -37.12 1.72
C TYR A 161 -9.30 -37.08 0.19
N THR A 162 -8.88 -38.18 -0.43
CA THR A 162 -8.80 -38.31 -1.88
C THR A 162 -10.20 -38.59 -2.46
N GLY A 163 -10.82 -37.57 -3.03
CA GLY A 163 -12.06 -37.71 -3.82
C GLY A 163 -13.38 -37.54 -3.07
N VAL A 164 -13.42 -37.53 -1.73
CA VAL A 164 -14.68 -37.39 -0.94
C VAL A 164 -15.40 -36.06 -1.20
N PHE A 165 -14.66 -35.04 -1.64
CA PHE A 165 -15.20 -33.71 -1.90
C PHE A 165 -15.24 -33.33 -3.39
N ASP A 166 -14.73 -34.18 -4.29
CA ASP A 166 -14.61 -33.85 -5.72
C ASP A 166 -15.98 -33.63 -6.38
N ASP A 167 -16.99 -34.41 -6.00
CA ASP A 167 -18.37 -34.23 -6.46
C ASP A 167 -18.92 -32.86 -6.08
N LEU A 168 -18.75 -32.47 -4.80
CA LEU A 168 -19.20 -31.18 -4.27
C LEU A 168 -18.42 -30.01 -4.87
N PHE A 169 -17.11 -30.17 -5.07
CA PHE A 169 -16.30 -29.16 -5.74
C PHE A 169 -16.69 -29.02 -7.20
N SER A 170 -17.04 -30.10 -7.92
CA SER A 170 -17.45 -30.03 -9.33
C SER A 170 -18.78 -29.27 -9.52
N GLU A 171 -19.73 -29.44 -8.59
CA GLU A 171 -21.07 -28.82 -8.63
C GLU A 171 -21.01 -27.33 -8.26
N TYR A 172 -20.26 -26.97 -7.21
CA TYR A 172 -20.30 -25.62 -6.62
C TYR A 172 -19.09 -24.73 -6.96
N THR A 173 -17.98 -25.29 -7.45
CA THR A 173 -16.76 -24.53 -7.76
C THR A 173 -16.42 -24.56 -9.26
N THR A 174 -15.81 -23.49 -9.74
CA THR A 174 -15.23 -23.39 -11.09
C THR A 174 -13.77 -23.82 -11.09
N LYS A 175 -13.06 -23.53 -9.99
CA LYS A 175 -11.68 -23.91 -9.74
C LYS A 175 -11.55 -24.31 -8.28
N HIS A 176 -10.80 -25.37 -8.01
CA HIS A 176 -10.42 -25.79 -6.67
C HIS A 176 -8.96 -26.23 -6.72
N ALA A 177 -8.17 -25.77 -5.75
CA ALA A 177 -6.77 -26.16 -5.60
C ALA A 177 -6.49 -26.42 -4.13
N LEU A 178 -5.98 -27.61 -3.81
CA LEU A 178 -5.51 -27.93 -2.47
C LEU A 178 -4.15 -27.26 -2.25
N VAL A 179 -4.07 -26.35 -1.28
CA VAL A 179 -2.87 -25.53 -1.02
C VAL A 179 -2.04 -26.12 0.10
N THR A 180 -2.69 -26.68 1.13
CA THR A 180 -2.00 -27.14 2.33
C THR A 180 -2.77 -28.27 3.00
N VAL A 181 -2.03 -29.29 3.44
CA VAL A 181 -2.51 -30.37 4.31
C VAL A 181 -1.69 -30.32 5.59
N LYS A 182 -2.35 -30.29 6.75
CA LYS A 182 -1.68 -30.32 8.06
C LYS A 182 -2.36 -31.34 8.96
N THR A 183 -1.60 -32.15 9.68
CA THR A 183 -2.12 -32.97 10.77
C THR A 183 -2.31 -32.11 12.03
N THR A 184 -3.35 -32.40 12.80
CA THR A 184 -3.69 -31.77 14.07
C THR A 184 -4.15 -32.83 15.06
N ASN A 185 -4.15 -32.51 16.37
CA ASN A 185 -4.43 -33.48 17.45
C ASN A 185 -3.60 -34.77 17.35
N MET A 186 -2.27 -34.64 17.36
CA MET A 186 -1.34 -35.79 17.37
C MET A 186 -1.52 -36.76 16.20
N GLY A 187 -1.97 -36.28 15.04
CA GLY A 187 -2.16 -37.09 13.83
C GLY A 187 -3.60 -37.49 13.54
N SER A 188 -4.49 -37.42 14.53
CA SER A 188 -5.88 -37.92 14.42
C SER A 188 -6.80 -37.10 13.51
N LEU A 189 -6.44 -35.85 13.18
CA LEU A 189 -7.25 -34.96 12.33
C LEU A 189 -6.39 -34.33 11.23
N PHE A 190 -6.90 -34.26 10.00
CA PHE A 190 -6.28 -33.47 8.95
C PHE A 190 -7.00 -32.14 8.76
N LYS A 191 -6.25 -31.03 8.75
CA LYS A 191 -6.68 -29.72 8.30
C LYS A 191 -6.26 -29.50 6.86
N LEU A 192 -7.23 -29.51 5.97
CA LEU A 192 -7.09 -29.23 4.54
C LEU A 192 -7.38 -27.75 4.29
N THR A 193 -6.54 -27.07 3.53
CA THR A 193 -6.75 -25.69 3.08
C THR A 193 -6.86 -25.69 1.56
N TYR A 194 -8.04 -25.37 1.04
CA TYR A 194 -8.34 -25.23 -0.37
C TYR A 194 -8.49 -23.77 -0.76
N ASN A 195 -7.98 -23.41 -1.93
CA ASN A 195 -8.38 -22.18 -2.62
C ASN A 195 -9.45 -22.57 -3.64
N ILE A 196 -10.65 -22.01 -3.49
CA ILE A 196 -11.79 -22.29 -4.35
C ILE A 196 -12.30 -21.02 -5.01
N THR A 197 -12.74 -21.13 -6.25
CA THR A 197 -13.52 -20.10 -6.94
C THR A 197 -14.96 -20.59 -7.02
N LEU A 198 -15.85 -20.02 -6.23
CA LEU A 198 -17.28 -20.36 -6.21
C LEU A 198 -17.97 -19.97 -7.53
N ARG A 199 -18.91 -20.78 -8.01
CA ARG A 199 -19.76 -20.41 -9.16
C ARG A 199 -20.76 -19.32 -8.81
N ASN A 200 -21.33 -19.37 -7.60
CA ASN A 200 -22.30 -18.41 -7.10
C ASN A 200 -22.08 -18.18 -5.59
N THR A 201 -22.09 -16.91 -5.16
CA THR A 201 -21.92 -16.55 -3.74
C THR A 201 -23.16 -16.89 -2.90
N GLN A 202 -24.35 -16.99 -3.52
CA GLN A 202 -25.59 -17.31 -2.81
C GLN A 202 -25.68 -18.79 -2.37
N THR A 203 -25.00 -19.69 -3.08
CA THR A 203 -24.98 -21.14 -2.77
C THR A 203 -23.91 -21.51 -1.75
N GLU A 204 -23.15 -20.55 -1.22
CA GLU A 204 -22.08 -20.83 -0.24
C GLU A 204 -22.61 -21.52 1.02
N LYS A 205 -23.78 -21.09 1.53
CA LYS A 205 -24.36 -21.69 2.73
C LYS A 205 -24.73 -23.15 2.51
N GLU A 206 -25.37 -23.45 1.38
CA GLU A 206 -25.75 -24.82 1.00
C GLU A 206 -24.52 -25.71 0.79
N PHE A 207 -23.48 -25.15 0.18
CA PHE A 207 -22.19 -25.83 -0.01
C PHE A 207 -21.52 -26.17 1.32
N ILE A 208 -21.48 -25.23 2.28
CA ILE A 208 -20.94 -25.47 3.63
C ILE A 208 -21.77 -26.54 4.35
N ASP A 209 -23.10 -26.49 4.26
CA ASP A 209 -23.97 -27.48 4.92
C ASP A 209 -23.76 -28.89 4.34
N LYS A 210 -23.63 -29.03 3.01
CA LYS A 210 -23.28 -30.32 2.37
C LYS A 210 -21.90 -30.82 2.79
N LEU A 211 -20.90 -29.93 2.93
CA LEU A 211 -19.57 -30.29 3.45
C LEU A 211 -19.63 -30.75 4.91
N ARG A 212 -20.45 -30.12 5.76
CA ARG A 212 -20.63 -30.54 7.17
C ARG A 212 -21.19 -31.95 7.28
N CYS A 213 -22.11 -32.35 6.39
CA CYS A 213 -22.64 -33.71 6.36
C CYS A 213 -21.57 -34.76 6.04
N ARG A 214 -20.61 -34.46 5.15
CA ARG A 214 -19.51 -35.37 4.79
C ARG A 214 -18.37 -35.39 5.82
N ASN A 215 -18.12 -34.25 6.45
CA ASN A 215 -17.02 -34.04 7.38
C ASN A 215 -17.32 -34.47 8.83
N GLY A 216 -18.42 -35.20 9.07
CA GLY A 216 -18.83 -35.57 10.43
C GLY A 216 -19.12 -34.37 11.33
N ASN A 217 -19.53 -33.23 10.76
CA ASN A 217 -19.78 -31.96 11.44
C ASN A 217 -18.56 -31.35 12.18
N LEU A 218 -17.34 -31.68 11.75
CA LEU A 218 -16.13 -31.02 12.21
C LEU A 218 -16.00 -29.59 11.65
N GLU A 219 -15.10 -28.81 12.25
CA GLU A 219 -14.93 -27.38 11.97
C GLU A 219 -14.60 -27.09 10.49
N ILE A 220 -15.39 -26.19 9.89
CA ILE A 220 -15.19 -25.64 8.55
C ILE A 220 -15.13 -24.12 8.66
N SER A 221 -14.13 -23.50 8.06
CA SER A 221 -14.05 -22.04 7.93
C SER A 221 -13.88 -21.63 6.47
N SER A 222 -14.70 -20.67 6.03
CA SER A 222 -14.62 -20.03 4.72
C SER A 222 -14.20 -18.58 4.93
N SER A 223 -13.06 -18.19 4.39
CA SER A 223 -12.59 -16.80 4.39
C SER A 223 -12.39 -16.32 2.95
N LEU A 224 -12.41 -15.01 2.73
CA LEU A 224 -11.92 -14.45 1.48
C LEU A 224 -10.48 -14.93 1.26
N GLN A 225 -10.12 -15.22 0.00
CA GLN A 225 -8.79 -15.73 -0.30
C GLN A 225 -7.75 -14.67 0.07
N GLU A 226 -6.96 -14.94 1.10
CA GLU A 226 -5.81 -14.12 1.43
C GLU A 226 -4.76 -14.34 0.34
N VAL A 227 -4.56 -13.32 -0.50
CA VAL A 227 -3.41 -13.28 -1.40
C VAL A 227 -2.18 -13.22 -0.50
N LYS A 228 -1.46 -14.35 -0.37
CA LYS A 228 -0.13 -14.34 0.23
C LYS A 228 0.71 -13.33 -0.56
N LEU A 229 1.02 -12.22 0.10
CA LEU A 229 1.84 -11.11 -0.40
C LEU A 229 3.31 -11.53 -0.48
N GLY A 230 3.62 -12.60 -1.22
CA GLY A 230 4.91 -13.28 -1.20
C GLY A 230 5.54 -13.53 -2.57
N GLU A 231 4.86 -13.24 -3.67
CA GLU A 231 5.44 -13.37 -5.02
C GLU A 231 4.96 -12.24 -5.92
N LEU A 232 5.54 -11.04 -5.73
CA LEU A 232 5.68 -9.99 -6.73
C LEU A 232 7.02 -9.29 -6.50
#